data_AF-A0A1C9U7I8-F1
#
_entry.id   AF-A0A1C9U7I8-F1
#
_cell.length_a   1.000
_cell.length_b   1.000
_cell.length_c   1.000
_cell.angle_alpha   90.00
_cell.angle_beta   90.00
_cell.angle_gamma   90.00
#
_symmetry.space_group_name_H-M   'P 1'
#
loop_
_entity.id
_entity.type
_entity.pdbx_description
1 polymer ?
#
loop_
_entity_poly.entity_id
_entity_poly.type
_entity_poly.pdbx_seq_one_letter_code
_entity_poly.pdbx_strand_id
1 'polypeptide(L)'
;SEGGSSIFTDKVLELTLFDGYDWSYANDQFGPHTGDPRDFKTFEELWEAFRKQFQYFMSLAIRGKDTSRKMEGHMLQMPFVSSIDDGCMEYGVDAMVLSEQPNPWHNPISNAVAINSLVAIKKLIYDEKKYTMDQLIEALKNNWEGYEKMHRDFLEAPKWGNDDPYCDAIGKALFEDIISGEMRKIINYSGAPVTPGGQAVGAYMQVGSRMGATPDGRYGGDPAADGGISPYQGTDKKGPTAVLKSVSRVNAATQKAELLNQRLSQSIMRSKHGFK
;
A
#
# COMPACT_ATOMS: atom_id res chain seq x y z
N SER A 1 19.67 -6.22 -6.10
CA SER A 1 18.98 -6.48 -4.80
C SER A 1 17.63 -7.17 -5.00
N GLU A 2 17.28 -8.19 -4.20
CA GLU A 2 15.95 -8.85 -4.25
C GLU A 2 14.84 -8.05 -3.53
N GLY A 3 15.23 -7.17 -2.60
CA GLY A 3 14.37 -6.23 -1.87
C GLY A 3 14.76 -4.76 -2.06
N GLY A 4 14.26 -3.86 -1.20
CA GLY A 4 14.74 -2.47 -1.13
C GLY A 4 14.03 -1.45 -2.02
N SER A 5 12.78 -1.72 -2.43
CA SER A 5 11.92 -0.77 -3.13
C SER A 5 10.47 -0.93 -2.70
N SER A 6 9.66 0.10 -2.99
CA SER A 6 8.30 0.22 -2.46
C SER A 6 7.29 0.64 -3.52
N ILE A 7 6.04 0.24 -3.32
CA ILE A 7 4.86 0.71 -4.05
C ILE A 7 3.92 1.41 -3.07
N PHE A 8 3.30 2.50 -3.52
CA PHE A 8 2.45 3.36 -2.69
C PHE A 8 0.99 3.17 -3.08
N THR A 9 0.24 2.39 -2.29
CA THR A 9 -1.11 1.95 -2.67
C THR A 9 -2.12 3.09 -2.69
N ASP A 10 -1.93 4.09 -1.85
CA ASP A 10 -2.70 5.33 -1.84
C ASP A 10 -2.46 6.18 -3.10
N LYS A 11 -1.22 6.34 -3.55
CA LYS A 11 -0.92 7.05 -4.81
C LYS A 11 -1.49 6.30 -6.01
N VAL A 12 -1.40 4.96 -6.02
CA VAL A 12 -2.04 4.13 -7.06
C VAL A 12 -3.55 4.39 -7.10
N LEU A 13 -4.20 4.54 -5.94
CA LEU A 13 -5.63 4.87 -5.88
C LEU A 13 -5.92 6.29 -6.36
N GLU A 14 -5.11 7.28 -5.97
CA GLU A 14 -5.23 8.64 -6.49
C GLU A 14 -5.15 8.62 -8.03
N LEU A 15 -4.13 7.99 -8.61
CA LEU A 15 -4.01 7.85 -10.06
C LEU A 15 -5.23 7.15 -10.68
N THR A 16 -5.79 6.14 -10.02
CA THR A 16 -7.01 5.46 -10.47
C THR A 16 -8.19 6.43 -10.61
N LEU A 17 -8.35 7.36 -9.66
CA LEU A 17 -9.44 8.36 -9.65
C LEU A 17 -9.24 9.49 -10.66
N PHE A 18 -8.12 9.51 -11.37
CA PHE A 18 -7.80 10.54 -12.36
C PHE A 18 -7.24 9.93 -13.65
N ASP A 19 -7.68 8.72 -14.00
CA ASP A 19 -7.33 8.03 -15.26
C ASP A 19 -5.81 7.92 -15.50
N GLY A 20 -5.05 7.66 -14.44
CA GLY A 20 -3.59 7.56 -14.44
C GLY A 20 -2.85 8.91 -14.40
N TYR A 21 -3.56 10.04 -14.36
CA TYR A 21 -2.98 11.37 -14.35
C TYR A 21 -2.72 11.88 -12.93
N ASP A 22 -1.49 12.29 -12.64
CA ASP A 22 -1.11 12.90 -11.36
C ASP A 22 -1.35 14.41 -11.38
N TRP A 23 -2.60 14.83 -11.16
CA TRP A 23 -2.95 16.26 -11.15
C TRP A 23 -2.41 17.03 -9.94
N SER A 24 -2.12 16.35 -8.83
CA SER A 24 -1.89 17.00 -7.53
C SER A 24 -0.43 17.32 -7.24
N TYR A 25 0.50 16.59 -7.87
CA TYR A 25 1.93 16.76 -7.63
C TYR A 25 2.73 16.97 -8.91
N ALA A 26 2.81 15.96 -9.78
CA ALA A 26 3.65 16.03 -10.99
C ALA A 26 3.00 16.80 -12.16
N ASN A 27 1.67 16.93 -12.18
CA ASN A 27 0.89 17.45 -13.29
C ASN A 27 1.21 16.75 -14.62
N ASP A 28 1.33 15.43 -14.57
CA ASP A 28 1.72 14.58 -15.71
C ASP A 28 1.03 13.21 -15.68
N GLN A 29 0.98 12.55 -16.83
CA GLN A 29 0.48 11.18 -16.93
C GLN A 29 1.50 10.21 -16.31
N PHE A 30 1.10 9.52 -15.24
CA PHE A 30 2.00 8.64 -14.48
C PHE A 30 1.67 7.15 -14.67
N GLY A 31 0.38 6.83 -14.66
CA GLY A 31 -0.13 5.47 -14.85
C GLY A 31 -0.81 5.27 -16.22
N PRO A 32 -1.21 4.04 -16.55
CA PRO A 32 -2.05 3.78 -17.72
C PRO A 32 -3.41 4.49 -17.61
N HIS A 33 -4.03 4.76 -18.77
CA HIS A 33 -5.45 5.14 -18.82
C HIS A 33 -6.32 3.93 -18.44
N THR A 34 -6.94 4.00 -17.27
CA THR A 34 -7.82 2.95 -16.72
C THR A 34 -9.30 3.27 -16.82
N GLY A 35 -9.65 4.42 -17.37
CA GLY A 35 -11.00 4.96 -17.53
C GLY A 35 -11.25 6.15 -16.60
N ASP A 36 -12.15 7.05 -17.02
CA ASP A 36 -12.68 8.11 -16.14
C ASP A 36 -13.57 7.45 -15.07
N PRO A 37 -13.28 7.61 -13.77
CA PRO A 37 -14.09 6.99 -12.72
C PRO A 37 -15.54 7.47 -12.65
N ARG A 38 -15.89 8.60 -13.28
CA ARG A 38 -17.30 9.03 -13.42
C ARG A 38 -18.12 8.06 -14.27
N ASP A 39 -17.46 7.30 -15.13
CA ASP A 39 -18.11 6.31 -15.98
C ASP A 39 -18.30 4.97 -15.29
N PHE A 40 -17.57 4.68 -14.19
CA PHE A 40 -17.70 3.43 -13.44
C PHE A 40 -19.08 3.33 -12.77
N LYS A 41 -19.86 2.32 -13.16
CA LYS A 41 -21.22 2.08 -12.67
C LYS A 41 -21.24 1.24 -11.41
N THR A 42 -20.18 0.49 -11.13
CA THR A 42 -20.06 -0.35 -9.95
C THR A 42 -18.72 -0.17 -9.24
N PHE A 43 -18.68 -0.54 -7.97
CA PHE A 43 -17.44 -0.52 -7.19
C PHE A 43 -16.39 -1.49 -7.76
N GLU A 44 -16.83 -2.60 -8.35
CA GLU A 44 -15.96 -3.60 -8.98
C GLU A 44 -15.24 -3.03 -10.21
N GLU A 45 -15.88 -2.15 -10.99
CA GLU A 45 -15.21 -1.47 -12.11
C GLU A 45 -14.07 -0.55 -11.61
N LEU A 46 -14.31 0.18 -10.52
CA LEU A 46 -13.26 0.96 -9.84
C LEU A 46 -12.15 0.06 -9.28
N TRP A 47 -12.50 -1.08 -8.67
CA TRP A 47 -11.55 -2.05 -8.14
C TRP A 47 -10.64 -2.61 -9.24
N GLU A 48 -11.20 -2.92 -10.41
CA GLU A 48 -10.43 -3.41 -11.55
C GLU A 48 -9.58 -2.32 -12.21
N ALA A 49 -10.03 -1.07 -12.22
CA ALA A 49 -9.17 0.06 -12.61
C ALA A 49 -7.97 0.20 -11.66
N PHE A 50 -8.20 0.10 -10.36
CA PHE A 50 -7.14 0.10 -9.34
C PHE A 50 -6.18 -1.08 -9.51
N ARG A 51 -6.69 -2.29 -9.78
CA ARG A 51 -5.88 -3.48 -10.07
C ARG A 51 -4.94 -3.23 -11.26
N LYS A 52 -5.44 -2.66 -12.35
CA LYS A 52 -4.63 -2.36 -13.54
C LYS A 52 -3.53 -1.34 -13.26
N GLN A 53 -3.81 -0.29 -12.50
CA GLN A 53 -2.79 0.66 -12.05
C GLN A 53 -1.72 -0.07 -11.21
N PHE A 54 -2.13 -0.87 -10.23
CA PHE A 54 -1.23 -1.62 -9.36
C PHE A 54 -0.32 -2.59 -10.14
N GLN A 55 -0.90 -3.37 -11.07
CA GLN A 55 -0.17 -4.29 -11.95
C GLN A 55 0.91 -3.57 -12.78
N TYR A 56 0.58 -2.41 -13.35
CA TYR A 56 1.51 -1.62 -14.15
C TYR A 56 2.74 -1.21 -13.33
N PHE A 57 2.53 -0.60 -12.16
CA PHE A 57 3.63 -0.13 -11.32
C PHE A 57 4.45 -1.28 -10.72
N MET A 58 3.80 -2.38 -10.31
CA MET A 58 4.53 -3.57 -9.85
C MET A 58 5.39 -4.16 -10.95
N SER A 59 4.88 -4.29 -12.17
CA SER A 59 5.65 -4.78 -13.31
C SER A 59 6.87 -3.91 -13.60
N LEU A 60 6.73 -2.58 -13.55
CA LEU A 60 7.87 -1.66 -13.70
C LEU A 60 8.89 -1.83 -12.58
N ALA A 61 8.44 -1.87 -11.33
CA ALA A 61 9.32 -1.95 -10.17
C ALA A 61 10.18 -3.22 -10.18
N ILE A 62 9.60 -4.39 -10.47
CA ILE A 62 10.36 -5.65 -10.49
C ILE A 62 11.28 -5.72 -11.70
N ARG A 63 10.83 -5.31 -12.89
CA ARG A 63 11.70 -5.25 -14.08
C ARG A 63 12.90 -4.34 -13.88
N GLY A 64 12.70 -3.20 -13.23
CA GLY A 64 13.78 -2.29 -12.85
C GLY A 64 14.79 -2.97 -11.92
N LYS A 65 14.32 -3.66 -10.88
CA LYS A 65 15.19 -4.42 -9.97
C LYS A 65 15.97 -5.53 -10.68
N ASP A 66 15.33 -6.34 -11.51
CA ASP A 66 15.99 -7.45 -12.19
C ASP A 66 16.99 -6.96 -13.23
N THR A 67 16.69 -5.85 -13.90
CA THR A 67 17.65 -5.19 -14.79
C THR A 67 18.86 -4.67 -14.00
N SER A 68 18.62 -4.02 -12.85
CA SER A 68 19.69 -3.59 -11.95
C SER A 68 20.53 -4.77 -11.49
N ARG A 69 19.92 -5.89 -11.08
CA ARG A 69 20.64 -7.10 -10.63
C ARG A 69 21.56 -7.66 -11.70
N LYS A 70 21.11 -7.69 -12.97
CA LYS A 70 21.96 -8.10 -14.10
C LYS A 70 23.16 -7.16 -14.26
N MET A 71 22.93 -5.85 -14.20
CA MET A 71 23.99 -4.85 -14.31
C MET A 71 24.98 -4.91 -13.14
N GLU A 72 24.47 -5.10 -11.91
CA GLU A 72 25.26 -5.30 -10.68
C GLU A 72 26.25 -6.46 -10.85
N GLY A 73 25.79 -7.61 -11.37
CA GLY A 73 26.65 -8.77 -11.64
C GLY A 73 27.76 -8.55 -12.67
N HIS A 74 27.65 -7.53 -13.51
CA HIS A 74 28.66 -7.20 -14.53
C HIS A 74 29.59 -6.05 -14.15
N MET A 75 29.09 -5.07 -13.40
CA MET A 75 29.79 -3.80 -13.16
C MET A 75 30.07 -3.50 -11.69
N LEU A 76 29.39 -4.18 -10.77
CA LEU A 76 29.47 -3.92 -9.32
C LEU A 76 29.72 -5.23 -8.57
N GLN A 77 30.69 -6.02 -9.04
CA GLN A 77 31.12 -7.22 -8.36
C GLN A 77 31.57 -6.89 -6.93
N MET A 78 31.28 -7.81 -6.00
CA MET A 78 31.58 -7.67 -4.59
C MET A 78 32.52 -8.81 -4.16
N PRO A 79 33.83 -8.72 -4.49
CA PRO A 79 34.77 -9.81 -4.22
C PRO A 79 34.91 -10.11 -2.73
N PHE A 80 34.81 -9.10 -1.85
CA PHE A 80 34.83 -9.35 -0.41
C PHE A 80 33.62 -10.17 0.05
N VAL A 81 32.41 -9.81 -0.39
CA VAL A 81 31.19 -10.57 -0.06
C VAL A 81 31.27 -11.98 -0.63
N SER A 82 31.72 -12.11 -1.89
CA SER A 82 31.91 -13.40 -2.54
C SER A 82 32.93 -14.28 -1.80
N SER A 83 33.97 -13.67 -1.20
CA SER A 83 35.01 -14.41 -0.48
C SER A 83 34.58 -15.01 0.86
N ILE A 84 33.45 -14.54 1.41
CA ILE A 84 32.90 -14.98 2.70
C ILE A 84 31.56 -15.71 2.55
N ASP A 85 31.17 -16.03 1.31
CA ASP A 85 29.99 -16.83 0.98
C ASP A 85 30.44 -18.20 0.44
N ASP A 86 29.97 -19.27 1.08
CA ASP A 86 30.41 -20.64 0.78
C ASP A 86 30.12 -21.03 -0.69
N GLY A 87 28.92 -20.71 -1.19
CA GLY A 87 28.53 -21.00 -2.57
C GLY A 87 29.32 -20.19 -3.60
N CYS A 88 29.53 -18.90 -3.35
CA CYS A 88 30.35 -18.05 -4.23
C CYS A 88 31.79 -18.57 -4.33
N MET A 89 32.37 -18.97 -3.19
CA MET A 89 33.71 -19.54 -3.14
C MET A 89 33.80 -20.91 -3.82
N GLU A 90 32.82 -21.79 -3.62
CA GLU A 90 32.78 -23.12 -4.23
C GLU A 90 32.67 -23.05 -5.76
N TYR A 91 31.76 -22.22 -6.27
CA TYR A 91 31.49 -22.14 -7.71
C TYR A 91 32.34 -21.11 -8.45
N GLY A 92 33.11 -20.28 -7.75
CA GLY A 92 33.93 -19.23 -8.36
C GLY A 92 33.10 -18.14 -9.04
N VAL A 93 31.97 -17.76 -8.44
CA VAL A 93 31.01 -16.78 -8.96
C VAL A 93 30.84 -15.60 -8.01
N ASP A 94 30.46 -14.44 -8.54
CA ASP A 94 30.23 -13.25 -7.72
C ASP A 94 28.88 -13.30 -6.97
N ALA A 95 28.84 -12.71 -5.77
CA ALA A 95 27.65 -12.61 -4.92
C ALA A 95 26.47 -11.84 -5.55
N MET A 96 26.70 -11.04 -6.59
CA MET A 96 25.62 -10.42 -7.38
C MET A 96 25.04 -11.35 -8.44
N VAL A 97 25.72 -12.43 -8.80
CA VAL A 97 25.28 -13.40 -9.80
C VAL A 97 24.60 -14.59 -9.12
N LEU A 98 25.24 -15.15 -8.09
CA LEU A 98 24.71 -16.30 -7.36
C LEU A 98 23.42 -15.92 -6.61
N SER A 99 22.44 -16.82 -6.67
CA SER A 99 21.18 -16.73 -5.94
C SER A 99 20.64 -18.15 -5.73
N GLU A 100 21.16 -18.83 -4.72
CA GLU A 100 20.78 -20.21 -4.40
C GLU A 100 19.47 -20.31 -3.60
N GLN A 101 19.20 -19.29 -2.78
CA GLN A 101 17.98 -19.19 -1.99
C GLN A 101 17.19 -17.95 -2.41
N PRO A 102 16.11 -18.13 -3.20
CA PRO A 102 15.25 -17.03 -3.58
C PRO A 102 14.55 -16.42 -2.37
N ASN A 103 14.53 -15.09 -2.31
CA ASN A 103 13.85 -14.31 -1.28
C ASN A 103 13.27 -12.99 -1.84
N PRO A 104 12.52 -12.99 -2.95
CA PRO A 104 12.01 -11.75 -3.52
C PRO A 104 10.88 -11.11 -2.73
N TRP A 105 10.97 -9.80 -2.53
CA TRP A 105 9.87 -9.01 -1.99
C TRP A 105 9.81 -7.60 -2.53
N HIS A 106 8.68 -6.94 -2.29
CA HIS A 106 8.50 -5.51 -2.50
C HIS A 106 7.62 -4.96 -1.37
N ASN A 107 7.68 -3.66 -1.12
CA ASN A 107 7.04 -3.06 0.05
C ASN A 107 5.78 -2.27 -0.34
N PRO A 108 4.58 -2.80 -0.12
CA PRO A 108 3.37 -1.98 -0.11
C PRO A 108 3.42 -1.02 1.09
N ILE A 109 3.23 0.27 0.82
CA ILE A 109 3.19 1.33 1.83
C ILE A 109 1.86 2.06 1.71
N SER A 110 1.36 2.56 2.85
CA SER A 110 0.12 3.35 2.95
C SER A 110 -1.18 2.58 2.67
N ASN A 111 -1.18 1.28 2.97
CA ASN A 111 -2.32 0.41 2.69
C ASN A 111 -3.60 0.87 3.42
N ALA A 112 -3.51 1.38 4.65
CA ALA A 112 -4.70 1.83 5.38
C ALA A 112 -5.38 3.06 4.75
N VAL A 113 -4.63 3.97 4.12
CA VAL A 113 -5.22 5.11 3.39
C VAL A 113 -6.02 4.60 2.18
N ALA A 114 -5.45 3.66 1.43
CA ALA A 114 -6.14 3.02 0.31
C ALA A 114 -7.39 2.25 0.77
N ILE A 115 -7.30 1.45 1.84
CA ILE A 115 -8.45 0.72 2.43
C ILE A 115 -9.54 1.70 2.82
N ASN A 116 -9.22 2.68 3.66
CA ASN A 116 -10.20 3.65 4.17
C ASN A 116 -10.86 4.45 3.04
N SER A 117 -10.10 4.78 1.99
CA SER A 117 -10.61 5.49 0.81
C SER A 117 -11.57 4.61 0.01
N LEU A 118 -11.19 3.36 -0.29
CA LEU A 118 -12.03 2.40 -1.01
C LEU A 118 -13.31 2.07 -0.23
N VAL A 119 -13.20 1.91 1.09
CA VAL A 119 -14.34 1.69 2.00
C VAL A 119 -15.32 2.87 1.95
N ALA A 120 -14.80 4.10 2.03
CA ALA A 120 -15.63 5.30 2.00
C ALA A 120 -16.28 5.53 0.64
N ILE A 121 -15.55 5.32 -0.46
CA ILE A 121 -16.11 5.37 -1.82
C ILE A 121 -17.21 4.34 -1.99
N LYS A 122 -16.95 3.07 -1.64
CA LYS A 122 -17.96 2.01 -1.76
C LYS A 122 -19.23 2.37 -1.01
N LYS A 123 -19.08 2.83 0.24
CA LYS A 123 -20.23 3.16 1.10
C LYS A 123 -21.01 4.36 0.60
N LEU A 124 -20.33 5.49 0.39
CA LEU A 124 -21.00 6.78 0.19
C LEU A 124 -21.40 7.05 -1.26
N ILE A 125 -20.70 6.46 -2.24
CA ILE A 125 -20.98 6.65 -3.67
C ILE A 125 -21.79 5.49 -4.22
N TYR A 126 -21.38 4.25 -3.99
CA TYR A 126 -22.00 3.09 -4.64
C TYR A 126 -23.17 2.50 -3.85
N ASP A 127 -23.00 2.27 -2.55
CA ASP A 127 -24.02 1.61 -1.72
C ASP A 127 -25.14 2.59 -1.30
N GLU A 128 -24.78 3.72 -0.68
CA GLU A 128 -25.73 4.72 -0.16
C GLU A 128 -26.11 5.79 -1.18
N LYS A 129 -25.29 5.97 -2.23
CA LYS A 129 -25.48 7.01 -3.28
C LYS A 129 -25.72 8.40 -2.70
N LYS A 130 -25.05 8.70 -1.59
CA LYS A 130 -25.12 10.00 -0.89
C LYS A 130 -24.43 11.10 -1.70
N TYR A 131 -23.40 10.73 -2.46
CA TYR A 131 -22.64 11.60 -3.36
C TYR A 131 -22.40 10.93 -4.70
N THR A 132 -22.15 11.73 -5.73
CA THR A 132 -21.68 11.23 -7.03
C THR A 132 -20.14 11.20 -7.08
N MET A 133 -19.57 10.42 -8.00
CA MET A 133 -18.12 10.41 -8.22
C MET A 133 -17.60 11.78 -8.66
N ASP A 134 -18.37 12.52 -9.47
CA ASP A 134 -18.01 13.87 -9.91
C ASP A 134 -17.89 14.85 -8.72
N GLN A 135 -18.85 14.81 -7.79
CA GLN A 135 -18.80 15.60 -6.56
C GLN A 135 -17.58 15.27 -5.69
N LEU A 136 -17.22 13.98 -5.58
CA LEU A 136 -16.02 13.58 -4.87
C LEU A 136 -14.77 14.13 -5.56
N ILE A 137 -14.64 13.96 -6.88
CA ILE A 137 -13.48 14.47 -7.63
C ILE A 137 -13.30 15.98 -7.46
N GLU A 138 -14.40 16.74 -7.54
CA GLU A 138 -14.39 18.18 -7.32
C GLU A 138 -13.95 18.54 -5.89
N ALA A 139 -14.47 17.83 -4.89
CA ALA A 139 -14.08 18.02 -3.50
C ALA A 139 -12.59 17.72 -3.26
N LEU A 140 -12.06 16.65 -3.85
CA LEU A 140 -10.64 16.31 -3.75
C LEU A 140 -9.74 17.36 -4.42
N LYS A 141 -10.13 17.87 -5.61
CA LYS A 141 -9.40 18.94 -6.30
C LYS A 141 -9.37 20.25 -5.52
N ASN A 142 -10.43 20.55 -4.79
CA ASN A 142 -10.50 21.71 -3.90
C ASN A 142 -9.92 21.44 -2.50
N ASN A 143 -9.24 20.31 -2.31
CA ASN A 143 -8.66 19.94 -1.02
C ASN A 143 -9.69 20.01 0.14
N TRP A 144 -10.93 19.60 -0.14
CA TRP A 144 -12.09 19.67 0.75
C TRP A 144 -12.63 21.07 1.09
N GLU A 145 -12.03 22.16 0.60
CA GLU A 145 -12.48 23.53 0.84
C GLU A 145 -13.88 23.78 0.22
N GLY A 146 -14.85 24.21 1.03
CA GLY A 146 -16.24 24.36 0.61
C GLY A 146 -17.05 23.05 0.59
N TYR A 147 -16.42 21.92 0.95
CA TYR A 147 -17.01 20.58 0.98
C TYR A 147 -17.00 19.97 2.39
N GLU A 148 -17.00 20.78 3.45
CA GLU A 148 -16.74 20.36 4.84
C GLU A 148 -17.75 19.32 5.36
N LYS A 149 -19.00 19.38 4.88
CA LYS A 149 -20.00 18.36 5.21
C LYS A 149 -19.66 17.01 4.59
N MET A 150 -19.32 17.00 3.29
CA MET A 150 -18.90 15.79 2.58
C MET A 150 -17.63 15.23 3.21
N HIS A 151 -16.64 16.07 3.46
CA HIS A 151 -15.40 15.71 4.11
C HIS A 151 -15.62 14.99 5.45
N ARG A 152 -16.52 15.52 6.30
CA ARG A 152 -16.91 14.88 7.56
C ARG A 152 -17.53 13.50 7.36
N ASP A 153 -18.40 13.35 6.37
CA ASP A 153 -19.03 12.07 6.07
C ASP A 153 -18.00 11.01 5.60
N PHE A 154 -17.02 11.40 4.79
CA PHE A 154 -15.90 10.53 4.39
C PHE A 154 -14.97 10.19 5.57
N LEU A 155 -14.71 11.14 6.48
CA LEU A 155 -13.96 10.89 7.72
C LEU A 155 -14.68 9.91 8.67
N GLU A 156 -16.01 9.98 8.73
CA GLU A 156 -16.87 9.15 9.60
C GLU A 156 -17.19 7.77 9.00
N ALA A 157 -16.98 7.55 7.70
CA ALA A 157 -17.10 6.24 7.08
C ALA A 157 -16.20 5.20 7.79
N PRO A 158 -16.57 3.90 7.80
CA PRO A 158 -15.81 2.86 8.51
C PRO A 158 -14.31 2.89 8.21
N LYS A 159 -13.48 2.62 9.22
CA LYS A 159 -12.02 2.70 9.15
C LYS A 159 -11.35 1.41 9.62
N TRP A 160 -10.23 1.07 8.99
CA TRP A 160 -9.41 -0.11 9.29
C TRP A 160 -8.96 -0.10 10.76
N GLY A 161 -8.94 -1.27 11.40
CA GLY A 161 -8.50 -1.41 12.80
C GLY A 161 -9.61 -1.32 13.85
N ASN A 162 -10.87 -1.43 13.45
CA ASN A 162 -12.03 -1.28 14.35
C ASN A 162 -12.88 -2.56 14.51
N ASP A 163 -12.38 -3.74 14.12
CA ASP A 163 -13.14 -5.01 14.05
C ASP A 163 -14.51 -4.76 13.40
N ASP A 164 -14.49 -4.05 12.27
CA ASP A 164 -15.68 -3.66 11.51
C ASP A 164 -15.79 -4.57 10.29
N PRO A 165 -16.79 -5.46 10.22
CA PRO A 165 -16.86 -6.45 9.14
C PRO A 165 -16.94 -5.84 7.73
N TYR A 166 -17.52 -4.64 7.60
CA TYR A 166 -17.61 -3.97 6.29
C TYR A 166 -16.25 -3.46 5.85
N CYS A 167 -15.53 -2.78 6.74
CA CYS A 167 -14.18 -2.30 6.45
C CYS A 167 -13.18 -3.46 6.28
N ASP A 168 -13.25 -4.45 7.18
CA ASP A 168 -12.27 -5.53 7.25
C ASP A 168 -12.37 -6.46 6.03
N ALA A 169 -13.55 -6.64 5.44
CA ALA A 169 -13.73 -7.40 4.21
C ALA A 169 -12.99 -6.77 3.02
N ILE A 170 -13.09 -5.44 2.87
CA ILE A 170 -12.39 -4.69 1.80
C ILE A 170 -10.89 -4.67 2.09
N GLY A 171 -10.48 -4.48 3.35
CA GLY A 171 -9.08 -4.57 3.76
C GLY A 171 -8.47 -5.92 3.43
N LYS A 172 -9.14 -7.01 3.81
CA LYS A 172 -8.72 -8.38 3.47
C LYS A 172 -8.60 -8.59 1.96
N ALA A 173 -9.59 -8.13 1.19
CA ALA A 173 -9.53 -8.21 -0.28
C ALA A 173 -8.33 -7.42 -0.84
N LEU A 174 -8.05 -6.22 -0.34
CA LEU A 174 -6.91 -5.42 -0.81
C LEU A 174 -5.59 -6.16 -0.56
N PHE A 175 -5.39 -6.71 0.63
CA PHE A 175 -4.17 -7.43 0.98
C PHE A 175 -4.00 -8.75 0.21
N GLU A 176 -5.08 -9.52 0.05
CA GLU A 176 -5.00 -10.87 -0.50
C GLU A 176 -5.17 -10.93 -2.01
N ASP A 177 -6.12 -10.18 -2.58
CA ASP A 177 -6.44 -10.21 -4.01
C ASP A 177 -5.56 -9.25 -4.81
N ILE A 178 -5.39 -8.00 -4.35
CA ILE A 178 -4.57 -7.02 -5.07
C ILE A 178 -3.10 -7.14 -4.69
N ILE A 179 -2.76 -6.82 -3.44
CA ILE A 179 -1.37 -6.68 -3.00
C ILE A 179 -0.65 -8.02 -3.16
N SER A 180 -1.10 -9.08 -2.49
CA SER A 180 -0.46 -10.39 -2.61
C SER A 180 -0.76 -11.07 -3.93
N GLY A 181 -2.04 -11.09 -4.32
CA GLY A 181 -2.50 -11.80 -5.51
C GLY A 181 -1.83 -11.32 -6.80
N GLU A 182 -1.66 -10.00 -6.99
CA GLU A 182 -0.97 -9.48 -8.19
C GLU A 182 0.55 -9.56 -8.09
N MET A 183 1.14 -9.31 -6.91
CA MET A 183 2.60 -9.38 -6.75
C MET A 183 3.14 -10.80 -6.97
N ARG A 184 2.45 -11.82 -6.46
CA ARG A 184 2.86 -13.23 -6.58
C ARG A 184 2.80 -13.79 -8.00
N LYS A 185 2.15 -13.09 -8.94
CA LYS A 185 2.18 -13.44 -10.36
C LYS A 185 3.52 -13.11 -11.01
N ILE A 186 4.33 -12.26 -10.38
CA ILE A 186 5.63 -11.83 -10.90
C ILE A 186 6.72 -12.74 -10.36
N ILE A 187 7.52 -13.31 -11.25
CA ILE A 187 8.74 -14.07 -10.94
C ILE A 187 9.94 -13.15 -11.14
N ASN A 188 10.84 -13.07 -10.16
CA ASN A 188 12.03 -12.22 -10.23
C ASN A 188 13.25 -12.94 -10.85
N TYR A 189 14.40 -12.26 -10.88
CA TYR A 189 15.71 -12.81 -11.29
C TYR A 189 16.01 -14.20 -10.68
N SER A 190 15.66 -14.41 -9.41
CA SER A 190 15.96 -15.63 -8.64
C SER A 190 14.96 -16.77 -8.88
N GLY A 191 13.99 -16.59 -9.78
CA GLY A 191 13.06 -17.64 -10.16
C GLY A 191 11.92 -17.90 -9.17
N ALA A 192 11.66 -17.00 -8.22
CA ALA A 192 10.58 -17.14 -7.23
C ALA A 192 9.52 -16.03 -7.31
N PRO A 193 8.28 -16.29 -6.82
CA PRO A 193 7.22 -15.29 -6.73
C PRO A 193 7.57 -14.13 -5.80
N VAL A 194 7.36 -12.90 -6.27
CA VAL A 194 7.52 -11.70 -5.43
C VAL A 194 6.39 -11.65 -4.39
N THR A 195 6.76 -11.53 -3.12
CA THR A 195 5.79 -11.45 -2.01
C THR A 195 5.77 -10.07 -1.34
N PRO A 196 4.62 -9.61 -0.82
CA PRO A 196 4.50 -8.31 -0.17
C PRO A 196 5.10 -8.32 1.24
N GLY A 197 5.95 -7.33 1.52
CA GLY A 197 6.47 -7.03 2.86
C GLY A 197 6.05 -5.63 3.29
N GLY A 198 4.80 -5.45 3.71
CA GLY A 198 4.25 -4.12 3.98
C GLY A 198 4.94 -3.42 5.15
N GLN A 199 5.29 -2.15 4.94
CA GLN A 199 6.00 -1.30 5.90
C GLN A 199 5.80 0.19 5.57
N ALA A 200 6.55 1.09 6.22
CA ALA A 200 6.43 2.53 5.96
C ALA A 200 7.75 3.30 6.04
N VAL A 201 8.65 2.94 6.98
CA VAL A 201 9.86 3.70 7.30
C VAL A 201 9.57 5.21 7.43
N GLY A 202 10.38 6.11 6.87
CA GLY A 202 10.02 7.53 6.71
C GLY A 202 9.27 7.85 5.40
N ALA A 203 9.00 6.83 4.57
CA ALA A 203 8.41 7.03 3.25
C ALA A 203 6.96 7.50 3.33
N TYR A 204 6.20 7.11 4.36
CA TYR A 204 4.82 7.59 4.54
C TYR A 204 4.74 9.13 4.70
N MET A 205 5.76 9.77 5.27
CA MET A 205 5.82 11.23 5.34
C MET A 205 6.16 11.84 3.97
N GLN A 206 7.10 11.25 3.25
CA GLN A 206 7.58 11.73 1.95
C GLN A 206 6.56 11.53 0.81
N VAL A 207 5.78 10.46 0.88
CA VAL A 207 4.76 10.14 -0.12
C VAL A 207 3.51 10.95 0.16
N GLY A 208 3.11 11.05 1.43
CA GLY A 208 1.99 11.89 1.84
C GLY A 208 2.14 13.35 1.38
N SER A 209 3.36 13.91 1.48
CA SER A 209 3.66 15.27 1.01
C SER A 209 3.63 15.46 -0.52
N ARG A 210 3.51 14.38 -1.30
CA ARG A 210 3.48 14.34 -2.78
C ARG A 210 2.14 13.83 -3.31
N MET A 211 1.10 13.95 -2.50
CA MET A 211 -0.25 13.49 -2.81
C MET A 211 -1.27 14.59 -2.58
N GLY A 212 -2.34 14.55 -3.38
CA GLY A 212 -3.54 15.33 -3.16
C GLY A 212 -4.38 14.80 -2.00
N ALA A 213 -5.53 15.43 -1.80
CA ALA A 213 -6.53 14.94 -0.87
C ALA A 213 -7.00 13.54 -1.28
N THR A 214 -7.32 12.69 -0.29
CA THR A 214 -7.79 11.31 -0.54
C THR A 214 -9.16 11.04 0.09
N PRO A 215 -9.96 10.12 -0.49
CA PRO A 215 -11.32 9.84 -0.01
C PRO A 215 -11.42 9.32 1.43
N ASP A 216 -10.34 8.90 2.08
CA ASP A 216 -10.35 8.61 3.52
C ASP A 216 -10.50 9.87 4.40
N GLY A 217 -10.42 11.06 3.80
CA GLY A 217 -10.58 12.36 4.43
C GLY A 217 -9.26 13.07 4.72
N ARG A 218 -8.12 12.59 4.21
CA ARG A 218 -6.87 13.35 4.29
C ARG A 218 -6.90 14.58 3.40
N TYR A 219 -6.26 15.65 3.85
CA TYR A 219 -5.92 16.78 3.01
C TYR A 219 -4.68 16.47 2.16
N GLY A 220 -4.51 17.19 1.05
CA GLY A 220 -3.30 17.14 0.24
C GLY A 220 -2.08 17.51 1.09
N GLY A 221 -1.05 16.68 0.99
CA GLY A 221 0.20 16.85 1.74
C GLY A 221 0.23 16.23 3.14
N ASP A 222 -0.90 15.74 3.69
CA ASP A 222 -0.90 15.06 4.99
C ASP A 222 -0.01 13.81 4.97
N PRO A 223 0.54 13.34 6.11
CA PRO A 223 1.23 12.05 6.15
C PRO A 223 0.35 10.88 5.72
N ALA A 224 0.96 9.81 5.20
CA ALA A 224 0.30 8.52 4.97
C ALA A 224 0.26 7.66 6.26
N ALA A 225 -0.25 6.42 6.16
CA ALA A 225 -0.25 5.48 7.28
C ALA A 225 1.18 5.04 7.68
N ASP A 226 1.45 4.91 8.98
CA ASP A 226 2.80 4.66 9.53
C ASP A 226 3.29 3.20 9.46
N GLY A 227 2.51 2.29 8.89
CA GLY A 227 2.87 0.87 8.81
C GLY A 227 2.32 0.19 7.57
N GLY A 228 2.64 -1.10 7.46
CA GLY A 228 2.11 -1.97 6.40
C GLY A 228 0.64 -2.29 6.64
N ILE A 229 0.27 -2.54 7.90
CA ILE A 229 -1.08 -2.96 8.30
C ILE A 229 -1.64 -2.20 9.52
N SER A 230 -0.94 -1.16 9.98
CA SER A 230 -1.43 -0.24 11.03
C SER A 230 -2.74 0.43 10.61
N PRO A 231 -3.68 0.70 11.54
CA PRO A 231 -4.72 1.71 11.34
C PRO A 231 -4.11 3.06 10.97
N TYR A 232 -4.84 3.89 10.20
CA TYR A 232 -4.43 5.27 10.02
C TYR A 232 -4.53 6.02 11.35
N GLN A 233 -3.61 6.94 11.62
CA GLN A 233 -3.45 7.54 12.95
C GLN A 233 -4.75 8.21 13.42
N GLY A 234 -5.24 7.81 14.60
CA GLY A 234 -6.45 8.38 15.20
C GLY A 234 -7.77 7.83 14.64
N THR A 235 -7.74 6.80 13.79
CA THR A 235 -8.94 6.18 13.23
C THR A 235 -9.38 4.90 13.94
N ASP A 236 -8.50 4.30 14.74
CA ASP A 236 -8.77 3.16 15.62
C ASP A 236 -9.45 3.60 16.92
N LYS A 237 -10.79 3.56 16.92
CA LYS A 237 -11.65 4.05 18.02
C LYS A 237 -12.17 2.94 18.94
N LYS A 238 -11.87 1.67 18.66
CA LYS A 238 -12.34 0.50 19.44
C LYS A 238 -11.26 -0.22 20.26
N GLY A 239 -10.09 0.40 20.42
CA GLY A 239 -9.00 -0.09 21.26
C GLY A 239 -8.11 -1.17 20.62
N PRO A 240 -7.02 -1.56 21.29
CA PRO A 240 -5.94 -2.34 20.68
C PRO A 240 -6.36 -3.76 20.29
N THR A 241 -7.31 -4.36 20.99
CA THR A 241 -7.80 -5.71 20.64
C THR A 241 -8.65 -5.70 19.38
N ALA A 242 -9.39 -4.61 19.10
CA ALA A 242 -10.11 -4.46 17.85
C ALA A 242 -9.13 -4.31 16.67
N VAL A 243 -8.02 -3.59 16.87
CA VAL A 243 -6.94 -3.51 15.87
C VAL A 243 -6.38 -4.90 15.56
N LEU A 244 -6.02 -5.68 16.59
CA LEU A 244 -5.50 -7.05 16.39
C LEU A 244 -6.50 -7.96 15.66
N LYS A 245 -7.80 -7.83 15.96
CA LYS A 245 -8.83 -8.59 15.26
C LYS A 245 -8.90 -8.23 13.78
N SER A 246 -8.96 -6.94 13.42
CA SER A 246 -8.95 -6.49 12.02
C SER A 246 -7.70 -6.99 11.30
N VAL A 247 -6.52 -6.79 11.89
CA VAL A 247 -5.24 -7.26 11.34
C VAL A 247 -5.24 -8.77 11.11
N SER A 248 -5.77 -9.55 12.07
CA SER A 248 -5.82 -11.02 11.96
C SER A 248 -6.76 -11.55 10.86
N ARG A 249 -7.60 -10.69 10.26
CA ARG A 249 -8.43 -11.08 9.11
C ARG A 249 -7.61 -11.31 7.84
N VAL A 250 -6.42 -10.73 7.75
CA VAL A 250 -5.49 -10.93 6.63
C VAL A 250 -4.74 -12.25 6.83
N ASN A 251 -4.79 -13.13 5.84
CA ASN A 251 -4.05 -14.38 5.88
C ASN A 251 -2.54 -14.12 5.78
N ALA A 252 -1.85 -14.19 6.92
CA ALA A 252 -0.41 -13.97 7.02
C ALA A 252 0.42 -14.87 6.08
N ALA A 253 -0.05 -16.07 5.72
CA ALA A 253 0.66 -16.96 4.79
C ALA A 253 0.72 -16.43 3.34
N THR A 254 -0.16 -15.48 3.01
CA THR A 254 -0.15 -14.79 1.71
C THR A 254 0.80 -13.59 1.71
N GLN A 255 1.23 -13.13 2.88
CA GLN A 255 2.16 -12.01 3.02
C GLN A 255 3.56 -12.53 3.38
N LYS A 256 4.59 -11.70 3.19
CA LYS A 256 5.96 -12.01 3.67
C LYS A 256 6.18 -11.50 5.08
N ALA A 257 5.72 -10.28 5.33
CA ALA A 257 5.70 -9.61 6.63
C ALA A 257 4.78 -8.39 6.53
N GLU A 258 4.20 -7.98 7.65
CA GLU A 258 3.44 -6.73 7.74
C GLU A 258 3.83 -5.97 9.01
N LEU A 259 4.20 -4.71 8.85
CA LEU A 259 4.55 -3.84 9.96
C LEU A 259 3.26 -3.30 10.61
N LEU A 260 3.07 -3.64 11.88
CA LEU A 260 2.01 -3.11 12.74
C LEU A 260 2.63 -2.25 13.85
N ASN A 261 2.36 -0.95 13.83
CA ASN A 261 2.66 -0.09 14.97
C ASN A 261 1.47 -0.04 15.93
N GLN A 262 1.76 -0.08 17.22
CA GLN A 262 0.80 0.13 18.29
C GLN A 262 1.40 1.03 19.36
N ARG A 263 0.59 1.93 19.91
CA ARG A 263 0.99 2.80 21.02
C ARG A 263 0.23 2.38 22.27
N LEU A 264 0.96 1.88 23.25
CA LEU A 264 0.40 1.44 24.53
C LEU A 264 0.57 2.53 25.60
N SER A 265 -0.38 2.62 26.53
CA SER A 265 -0.34 3.59 27.62
C SER A 265 0.85 3.36 28.54
N GLN A 266 1.64 4.42 28.80
CA GLN A 266 2.79 4.34 29.71
C GLN A 266 2.38 3.95 31.13
N SER A 267 1.23 4.45 31.62
CA SER A 267 0.76 4.16 32.98
C SER A 267 0.42 2.69 33.16
N ILE A 268 -0.13 2.05 32.12
CA ILE A 268 -0.45 0.62 32.13
C ILE A 268 0.83 -0.20 32.02
N MET A 269 1.65 0.08 30.99
CA MET A 269 2.86 -0.72 30.69
C MET A 269 3.93 -0.63 31.78
N ARG A 270 4.02 0.48 32.52
CA ARG A 270 4.97 0.65 33.63
C ARG A 270 4.40 0.25 35.00
N SER A 271 3.15 -0.19 35.06
CA SER A 271 2.56 -0.69 36.31
C SER A 271 3.06 -2.10 36.62
N LYS A 272 2.79 -2.58 37.84
CA LYS A 272 3.01 -3.99 38.23
C LYS A 272 2.24 -5.01 37.36
N HIS A 273 1.29 -4.55 36.55
CA HIS A 273 0.49 -5.38 35.66
C HIS A 273 0.96 -5.33 34.20
N GLY A 274 1.94 -4.49 33.83
CA GLY A 274 2.28 -4.26 32.42
C GLY A 274 2.89 -5.45 31.67
N PHE A 275 3.51 -6.40 32.38
CA PHE A 275 4.08 -7.62 31.78
C PHE A 275 3.05 -8.77 31.67
N LYS A 276 2.01 -8.76 32.51
CA LYS A 276 1.02 -9.85 32.59
C LYS A 276 -0.14 -9.58 31.65
#